data_AF-A0A392UWL4-F1
#
_entry.id   AF-A0A392UWL4-F1
#
_cell.length_a   1.000
_cell.length_b   1.000
_cell.length_c   1.000
_cell.angle_alpha   90.00
_cell.angle_beta   90.00
_cell.angle_gamma   90.00
#
_symmetry.space_group_name_H-M   'P 1'
#
loop_
_entity.id
_entity.type
_entity.pdbx_description
1 polymer ?
#
loop_
_entity_poly.entity_id
_entity_poly.type
_entity_poly.pdbx_seq_one_letter_code
_entity_poly.pdbx_strand_id
1 'polypeptide(L)' 'MEELVEGLQVEVGARYDTGFQFAIEQLKVVFPDLDEAKLGKLDALNWIVDGKLVPFVPTDAA' A
#
# COMPACT_ATOMS: atom_id res chain seq x y z
N MET A 1 -19.73 16.94 12.77
CA MET A 1 -18.53 17.22 11.94
C MET A 1 -17.59 16.01 11.94
N GLU A 2 -17.32 15.40 13.08
CA GLU A 2 -16.48 14.19 13.18
C GLU A 2 -17.03 12.99 12.40
N GLU A 3 -18.34 12.72 12.45
CA GLU A 3 -19.01 11.64 11.69
C GLU A 3 -18.80 11.76 10.15
N LEU A 4 -18.78 12.99 9.62
CA LEU A 4 -18.54 13.22 8.19
C LEU A 4 -17.08 12.97 7.81
N VAL A 5 -16.14 13.22 8.73
CA VAL A 5 -14.71 12.96 8.53
C VAL A 5 -14.44 11.46 8.58
N GLU A 6 -15.07 10.75 9.50
CA GLU A 6 -14.94 9.30 9.66
C GLU A 6 -15.53 8.56 8.44
N GLY A 7 -16.70 8.97 7.96
CA GLY A 7 -17.29 8.44 6.72
C GLY A 7 -16.41 8.66 5.49
N LEU A 8 -15.79 9.85 5.37
CA LEU A 8 -14.87 10.16 4.27
C LEU A 8 -13.58 9.33 4.34
N GLN A 9 -13.04 9.09 5.55
CA GLN A 9 -11.86 8.24 5.74
C GLN A 9 -12.14 6.78 5.34
N VAL A 10 -13.32 6.26 5.70
CA VAL A 10 -13.75 4.91 5.29
C VAL A 10 -13.89 4.81 3.78
N GLU A 11 -14.50 5.79 3.13
CA GLU A 11 -14.67 5.80 1.67
C GLU A 11 -13.32 5.90 0.94
N VAL A 12 -12.44 6.79 1.38
CA VAL A 12 -11.09 6.95 0.82
C VAL A 12 -10.27 5.67 1.01
N GLY A 13 -10.34 5.05 2.20
CA GLY A 13 -9.71 3.76 2.49
C GLY A 13 -10.20 2.66 1.55
N ALA A 14 -11.53 2.50 1.42
CA ALA A 14 -12.12 1.50 0.54
C ALA A 14 -11.72 1.69 -0.94
N ARG A 15 -11.58 2.94 -1.38
CA ARG A 15 -11.15 3.28 -2.74
C ARG A 15 -9.66 2.97 -2.97
N TYR A 16 -8.82 3.22 -1.97
CA TYR A 16 -7.40 2.85 -2.00
C TYR A 16 -7.23 1.34 -2.03
N ASP A 17 -7.95 0.60 -1.19
CA ASP A 17 -7.93 -0.87 -1.15
C ASP A 17 -8.33 -1.46 -2.50
N THR A 18 -9.42 -0.94 -3.09
CA THR A 18 -9.89 -1.37 -4.41
C THR A 18 -8.87 -1.09 -5.50
N GLY A 19 -8.28 0.11 -5.53
CA GLY A 19 -7.26 0.48 -6.51
C GLY A 19 -5.98 -0.34 -6.38
N PHE A 20 -5.58 -0.65 -5.15
CA PHE A 20 -4.42 -1.48 -4.84
C PHE A 20 -4.63 -2.93 -5.29
N GLN A 21 -5.78 -3.54 -4.96
CA GLN A 21 -6.13 -4.89 -5.41
C GLN A 21 -6.18 -4.98 -6.94
N PHE A 22 -6.74 -3.97 -7.60
CA PHE A 22 -6.72 -3.90 -9.06
C PHE A 22 -5.29 -3.87 -9.63
N ALA A 23 -4.39 -3.07 -9.06
CA ALA A 23 -3.00 -3.00 -9.51
C ALA A 23 -2.27 -4.34 -9.33
N ILE A 24 -2.55 -5.07 -8.24
CA ILE A 24 -2.01 -6.42 -8.00
C ILE A 24 -2.50 -7.41 -9.06
N GLU A 25 -3.80 -7.42 -9.36
CA GLU A 25 -4.36 -8.28 -10.41
C GLU A 25 -3.76 -7.97 -11.79
N GLN A 26 -3.53 -6.69 -12.11
CA GLN A 26 -2.81 -6.33 -13.34
C GLN A 26 -1.36 -6.83 -13.33
N LEU A 27 -0.68 -6.78 -12.19
CA LEU A 27 0.72 -7.21 -12.08
C LEU A 27 0.87 -8.74 -12.22
N LYS A 28 -0.12 -9.52 -11.75
CA LYS A 28 -0.17 -10.98 -11.94
C LYS A 28 -0.27 -11.40 -13.40
N VAL A 29 -0.83 -10.57 -14.29
CA VAL A 29 -0.88 -10.86 -15.73
C VAL A 29 0.52 -10.94 -16.33
N VAL A 30 1.44 -10.08 -15.87
CA VAL A 30 2.84 -10.03 -16.35
C VAL A 30 3.74 -10.95 -15.53
N PHE A 31 3.44 -11.12 -14.24
CA PHE A 31 4.19 -11.94 -13.29
C PHE A 31 3.26 -12.96 -12.63
N PRO A 32 2.96 -14.10 -13.27
CA PRO A 32 1.97 -15.07 -12.76
C PRO A 32 2.36 -15.71 -11.41
N ASP A 33 3.65 -15.72 -11.07
CA ASP A 33 4.17 -16.25 -9.79
C ASP A 33 4.29 -15.17 -8.69
N LEU A 34 3.59 -14.04 -8.86
CA LEU A 34 3.65 -12.92 -7.92
C LEU A 34 3.09 -13.31 -6.55
N ASP A 35 3.98 -13.29 -5.55
CA ASP A 35 3.65 -13.57 -4.16
C ASP A 35 3.14 -12.28 -3.47
N GLU A 36 1.81 -12.12 -3.41
CA GLU A 36 1.15 -10.97 -2.77
C GLU A 36 1.59 -10.77 -1.32
N ALA A 37 1.84 -11.85 -0.58
CA ALA A 37 2.26 -11.76 0.81
C ALA A 37 3.68 -11.19 0.94
N LYS A 38 4.54 -11.36 -0.07
CA LYS A 38 5.83 -10.66 -0.14
C LYS A 38 5.68 -9.20 -0.54
N LEU A 39 4.75 -8.86 -1.42
CA LEU A 39 4.50 -7.46 -1.79
C LEU A 39 3.96 -6.64 -0.62
N GLY A 40 3.00 -7.18 0.15
CA GLY A 40 2.51 -6.52 1.35
C GLY A 40 3.61 -6.31 2.41
N LYS A 41 4.57 -7.23 2.51
CA LYS A 41 5.77 -7.05 3.37
C LYS A 41 6.72 -5.97 2.83
N LEU A 42 6.90 -5.89 1.51
CA LEU A 42 7.70 -4.85 0.88
C LEU A 42 7.09 -3.46 1.09
N ASP A 43 5.77 -3.34 0.96
CA ASP A 43 5.04 -2.10 1.23
C ASP A 43 5.22 -1.65 2.69
N ALA A 44 5.07 -2.58 3.65
CA ALA A 44 5.25 -2.29 5.08
C ALA A 44 6.70 -1.91 5.47
N LEU A 45 7.70 -2.26 4.65
CA LEU A 45 9.13 -2.09 4.94
C LEU A 45 9.82 -1.06 4.06
N ASN A 46 9.11 -0.37 3.17
CA ASN A 46 9.72 0.60 2.27
C ASN A 46 8.90 1.89 2.21
N TRP A 47 9.58 3.03 2.18
CA TRP A 47 8.96 4.30 1.85
C TRP A 47 9.10 4.57 0.35
N ILE A 48 8.20 5.39 -0.19
CA ILE A 48 8.34 5.93 -1.54
C ILE A 48 8.98 7.31 -1.44
N VAL A 49 10.20 7.44 -1.91
CA VAL A 49 10.93 8.71 -2.03
C VAL A 49 11.25 8.95 -3.50
N ASP A 50 10.76 10.06 -4.05
CA ASP A 50 10.92 10.44 -5.46
C ASP A 50 10.51 9.34 -6.46
N GLY A 51 9.43 8.61 -6.15
CA GLY A 51 8.91 7.53 -7.00
C GLY A 51 9.76 6.26 -6.98
N LYS A 52 10.72 6.13 -6.05
CA LYS A 52 11.51 4.91 -5.83
C LYS A 52 11.23 4.33 -4.45
N LEU A 53 11.19 3.00 -4.39
CA LEU A 53 11.14 2.27 -3.12
C LEU A 53 12.49 2.37 -2.42
N VAL A 54 12.49 2.87 -1.19
CA VAL A 54 13.65 2.92 -0.30
C VAL A 54 13.34 2.16 1.00
N PRO A 55 14.28 1.34 1.51
CA PRO A 55 14.10 0.65 2.78
C PRO A 55 13.72 1.62 3.91
N PHE A 56 12.66 1.29 4.63
CA PHE A 56 12.33 1.94 5.88
C PHE A 56 13.44 1.64 6.87
N VAL A 57 14.20 2.67 7.22
CA VAL A 57 15.15 2.63 8.33
C VAL A 57 14.44 3.32 9.49
N PRO A 58 14.06 2.61 10.56
CA PRO A 58 13.54 3.25 11.75
C PRO A 58 14.63 4.17 12.29
N THR A 59 14.41 5.47 12.27
CA THR A 59 15.30 6.43 12.94
C THR A 59 15.10 6.27 14.44
N ASP A 60 16.01 5.51 15.06
CA ASP A 60 16.20 5.27 16.49
C ASP A 60 14.96 4.83 17.31
N ALA A 61 14.96 3.54 17.68
CA ALA A 61 14.52 3.14 19.01
C ALA A 61 15.59 3.58 20.02
N ALA A 62 15.46 4.81 20.51
CA ALA A 62 16.15 5.30 21.72
C ALA A 62 15.22 5.20 22.93
#